data_AF-A0A1V5R4Z1-F1
#
_entry.id   AF-A0A1V5R4Z1-F1
#
_cell.length_a   1.000
_cell.length_b   1.000
_cell.length_c   1.000
_cell.angle_alpha   90.00
_cell.angle_beta   90.00
_cell.angle_gamma   90.00
#
_symmetry.space_group_name_H-M   'P 1'
#
loop_
_entity.id
_entity.type
_entity.pdbx_description
1 polymer ?
#
loop_
_entity_poly.entity_id
_entity_poly.type
_entity_poly.pdbx_seq_one_letter_code
_entity_poly.pdbx_strand_id
1 'polypeptide(L)'
;MDHGENEFARGNHHINGIRSFWSYVKRRLARFNGIPQKTFYLHLKESEFRFNHRKEDLYKILLDLLRIRPIGPRLHPKTRY
;
A
#
# COMPACT_ATOMS: atom_id res chain seq x y z
N MET A 1 -17.98 17.05 13.90
CA MET A 1 -17.88 15.59 14.03
C MET A 1 -16.40 15.28 13.96
N ASP A 2 -15.81 15.13 15.12
CA ASP A 2 -14.36 15.17 15.31
C ASP A 2 -13.73 13.83 14.94
N HIS A 3 -12.63 13.88 14.20
CA HIS A 3 -11.94 12.71 13.67
C HIS A 3 -11.12 12.07 14.80
N GLY A 4 -11.59 10.91 15.28
CA GLY A 4 -10.90 10.07 16.26
C GLY A 4 -9.61 9.45 15.71
N GLU A 5 -8.63 10.29 15.41
CA GLU A 5 -7.23 9.94 15.25
C GLU A 5 -6.67 9.54 16.62
N ASN A 6 -6.89 8.29 17.07
CA ASN A 6 -6.05 7.58 18.08
C ASN A 6 -6.57 6.21 18.56
N GLU A 7 -7.48 5.54 17.85
CA GLU A 7 -7.93 4.19 18.27
C GLU A 7 -7.07 3.02 17.72
N PHE A 8 -5.93 3.28 17.07
CA PHE A 8 -5.09 2.23 16.46
C PHE A 8 -4.27 1.39 17.46
N ALA A 9 -4.32 1.66 18.76
CA ALA A 9 -3.39 1.10 19.74
C ALA A 9 -4.03 0.41 20.96
N ARG A 10 -5.23 -0.17 20.84
CA ARG A 10 -5.76 -1.07 21.88
C ARG A 10 -5.13 -2.46 21.73
N GLY A 11 -3.92 -2.61 22.29
CA GLY A 11 -3.05 -3.80 22.47
C GLY A 11 -3.39 -5.11 21.73
N ASN A 12 -4.55 -5.72 22.01
CA ASN A 12 -4.98 -6.97 21.38
C ASN A 12 -5.34 -6.81 19.88
N HIS A 13 -5.97 -5.71 19.48
CA HIS A 13 -6.35 -5.47 18.08
C HIS A 13 -5.13 -5.21 17.19
N HIS A 14 -4.08 -4.58 17.72
CA HIS A 14 -2.84 -4.33 16.98
C HIS A 14 -2.08 -5.63 16.66
N ILE A 15 -1.95 -6.53 17.64
CA ILE A 15 -1.33 -7.85 17.44
C ILE A 15 -2.15 -8.70 16.45
N ASN A 16 -3.47 -8.61 16.50
CA ASN A 16 -4.35 -9.29 15.54
C ASN A 16 -4.22 -8.69 14.13
N GLY A 17 -4.05 -7.38 14.01
CA GLY A 17 -3.79 -6.66 12.76
C GLY A 17 -2.49 -7.12 12.09
N ILE A 18 -1.37 -7.13 12.83
CA ILE A 18 -0.07 -7.54 12.28
C ILE A 18 -0.06 -9.03 11.89
N ARG A 19 -0.67 -9.90 12.70
CA ARG A 19 -0.80 -11.33 12.38
C ARG A 19 -1.64 -11.55 11.12
N SER A 20 -2.76 -10.81 10.99
CA SER A 20 -3.63 -10.87 9.82
C SER A 20 -2.91 -10.37 8.56
N PHE A 21 -2.12 -9.31 8.69
CA PHE A 21 -1.29 -8.79 7.61
C PHE A 21 -0.29 -9.85 7.11
N TRP A 22 0.49 -10.47 8.00
CA TRP A 22 1.45 -11.51 7.58
C TRP A 22 0.77 -12.77 7.02
N SER A 23 -0.42 -13.13 7.50
CA SER A 23 -1.23 -14.20 6.92
C SER A 23 -1.65 -13.87 5.47
N TYR A 24 -2.07 -12.63 5.22
CA TYR A 24 -2.40 -12.13 3.89
C TYR A 24 -1.18 -12.12 2.95
N VAL A 25 -0.06 -11.56 3.41
CA VAL A 25 1.19 -11.49 2.63
C VAL A 25 1.63 -12.90 2.23
N LYS A 26 1.72 -13.84 3.17
CA LYS A 26 2.12 -15.23 2.88
C LYS A 26 1.26 -15.87 1.78
N ARG A 27 -0.08 -15.78 1.88
CA ARG A 27 -0.99 -16.31 0.86
C ARG A 27 -0.77 -15.65 -0.51
N ARG A 28 -0.54 -14.33 -0.54
CA ARG A 28 -0.31 -13.60 -1.79
C ARG A 28 1.03 -13.99 -2.41
N LEU A 29 2.09 -14.05 -1.62
CA LEU A 29 3.44 -14.34 -2.11
C LEU A 29 3.60 -15.80 -2.58
N ALA A 30 2.87 -16.75 -1.97
CA ALA A 30 2.87 -18.16 -2.36
C ALA A 30 2.45 -18.39 -3.83
N ARG A 31 1.71 -17.46 -4.45
CA ARG A 31 1.26 -17.57 -5.84
C ARG A 31 2.36 -17.28 -6.88
N PHE A 32 3.50 -16.72 -6.47
CA PHE A 32 4.56 -16.30 -7.40
C PHE A 32 5.62 -17.38 -7.65
N ASN A 33 5.53 -18.57 -7.03
CA ASN A 33 6.51 -19.67 -7.16
C ASN A 33 7.97 -19.25 -6.91
N GLY A 34 8.17 -18.21 -6.10
CA GLY A 34 9.48 -17.60 -5.85
C GLY A 34 9.48 -16.12 -6.20
N ILE A 35 10.22 -15.33 -5.44
CA ILE A 35 10.32 -13.88 -5.64
C ILE A 35 11.80 -13.52 -5.60
N PRO A 36 12.35 -12.85 -6.63
CA PRO A 36 13.71 -12.36 -6.59
C PRO A 36 13.93 -11.45 -5.38
N GLN A 37 15.04 -11.64 -4.67
CA GLN A 37 15.37 -10.86 -3.46
C GLN A 37 15.31 -9.34 -3.73
N LYS A 38 15.79 -8.90 -4.91
CA LYS A 38 15.79 -7.50 -5.33
C LYS A 38 14.40 -6.87 -5.47
N THR A 39 13.36 -7.65 -5.76
CA THR A 39 11.98 -7.15 -5.91
C THR A 39 11.09 -7.48 -4.72
N PHE A 40 11.57 -8.27 -3.76
CA PHE A 40 10.79 -8.67 -2.58
C PHE A 40 10.17 -7.48 -1.85
N TYR A 41 10.94 -6.41 -1.64
CA TYR A 41 10.44 -5.19 -1.02
C TYR A 41 9.25 -4.57 -1.77
N LEU A 42 9.27 -4.59 -3.11
CA LEU A 42 8.16 -4.06 -3.92
C LEU A 42 6.90 -4.90 -3.73
N HIS A 43 7.01 -6.23 -3.71
CA HIS A 43 5.86 -7.11 -3.45
C HIS A 43 5.31 -6.93 -2.03
N LEU A 44 6.19 -6.70 -1.05
CA LEU A 44 5.77 -6.41 0.32
C LEU A 44 5.01 -5.09 0.41
N LYS A 45 5.53 -4.02 -0.22
CA LYS A 45 4.86 -2.71 -0.28
C LYS A 45 3.55 -2.74 -1.04
N GLU A 46 3.47 -3.47 -2.14
CA GLU A 46 2.20 -3.69 -2.84
C GLU A 46 1.20 -4.44 -1.95
N SER A 47 1.66 -5.46 -1.20
CA SER A 47 0.81 -6.23 -0.29
C SER A 47 0.32 -5.38 0.89
N GLU A 48 1.17 -4.51 1.45
CA GLU A 48 0.80 -3.49 2.44
C GLU A 48 -0.30 -2.58 1.91
N PHE A 49 -0.09 -1.99 0.73
CA PHE A 49 -1.07 -1.12 0.09
C PHE A 49 -2.43 -1.82 -0.09
N ARG A 50 -2.43 -3.04 -0.65
CA ARG A 50 -3.67 -3.81 -0.84
C ARG A 50 -4.34 -4.23 0.45
N PHE A 51 -3.57 -4.59 1.48
CA PHE A 51 -4.13 -4.97 2.77
C PHE A 51 -4.83 -3.77 3.41
N ASN A 52 -4.21 -2.60 3.40
CA ASN A 52 -4.79 -1.39 4.00
C ASN A 52 -6.07 -0.96 3.27
N HIS A 53 -6.09 -1.05 1.94
CA HIS A 53 -7.25 -0.66 1.10
C HIS A 53 -8.16 -1.84 0.71
N ARG A 54 -8.13 -2.95 1.46
CA ARG A 54 -8.84 -4.20 1.10
C ARG A 54 -10.37 -4.10 1.03
N LYS A 55 -10.95 -3.01 1.56
CA LYS A 55 -12.39 -2.73 1.54
C LYS A 55 -12.76 -1.63 0.55
N GLU A 56 -11.79 -1.13 -0.20
CA GLU A 56 -11.93 0.01 -1.10
C GLU A 56 -11.79 -0.43 -2.56
N ASP A 57 -12.25 0.44 -3.46
CA ASP A 57 -12.06 0.26 -4.89
C ASP A 57 -10.64 0.67 -5.29
N LEU A 58 -9.75 -0.33 -5.39
CA LEU A 58 -8.34 -0.12 -5.75
C LEU A 58 -8.18 0.59 -7.10
N TYR A 59 -9.10 0.40 -8.04
CA TYR A 59 -9.01 1.06 -9.34
C TYR A 59 -9.19 2.57 -9.19
N LYS A 60 -10.20 3.00 -8.43
CA LYS A 60 -10.42 4.43 -8.14
C LYS A 60 -9.25 5.05 -7.38
N ILE A 61 -8.75 4.38 -6.33
CA ILE A 61 -7.59 4.87 -5.57
C ILE A 61 -6.37 5.06 -6.47
N LEU A 62 -6.10 4.10 -7.37
CA LEU A 62 -4.98 4.21 -8.30
C LEU A 62 -5.18 5.37 -9.28
N LEU A 63 -6.37 5.57 -9.83
CA LEU A 63 -6.64 6.71 -10.70
C LEU A 63 -6.40 8.04 -9.99
N ASP A 64 -6.86 8.17 -8.75
CA ASP A 64 -6.66 9.38 -7.94
C ASP A 64 -5.18 9.60 -7.65
N LEU A 65 -4.44 8.56 -7.28
CA LEU A 65 -2.99 8.63 -7.05
C LEU A 65 -2.24 9.04 -8.31
N LEU A 66 -2.61 8.50 -9.46
CA LEU A 66 -1.96 8.81 -10.75
C LEU A 66 -2.27 10.23 -11.22
N ARG A 67 -3.44 10.77 -10.88
CA ARG A 67 -3.79 12.17 -11.14
C ARG A 67 -2.90 13.12 -10.34
N ILE A 68 -2.57 12.77 -9.09
CA ILE A 68 -1.72 13.59 -8.21
C ILE A 68 -0.24 13.37 -8.52
N ARG A 69 0.15 12.13 -8.82
CA ARG A 69 1.54 11.69 -9.05
C ARG A 69 1.61 10.83 -10.30
N PRO A 70 1.66 11.44 -11.50
CA PRO A 70 1.78 10.69 -12.74
C PRO A 70 3.09 9.90 -12.77
N ILE A 71 3.08 8.72 -13.40
CA ILE A 71 4.26 7.83 -13.55
C ILE A 71 5.29 8.40 -14.55
N GLY A 72 4.99 9.52 -15.20
CA GLY A 72 5.86 10.18 -16.16
C GLY A 72 6.98 11.01 -15.52
N PRO A 73 7.96 11.46 -16.32
CA PRO A 73 8.98 12.39 -15.85
C PRO A 73 8.30 13.63 -15.26
N ARG A 74 8.77 14.07 -14.08
CA ARG A 74 8.32 15.35 -13.52
C ARG A 74 8.62 16.41 -14.56
N LEU A 75 7.59 17.01 -15.13
CA LEU A 75 7.73 18.21 -15.93
C LEU A 75 8.25 19.29 -14.97
N HIS A 76 9.57 19.43 -14.89
CA HIS A 76 10.16 20.62 -14.32
C HIS A 76 9.66 21.78 -15.18
N PRO A 77 9.03 22.82 -14.58
CA PRO A 77 8.71 24.01 -15.35
C PRO A 77 10.04 24.50 -15.94
N LYS A 78 10.13 24.52 -17.28
CA LYS A 78 11.25 25.19 -17.94
C LYS A 78 11.17 26.64 -17.51
N THR A 79 12.06 27.06 -16.61
CA THR A 79 12.37 28.47 -16.42
C THR A 79 12.72 29.00 -17.81
N ARG A 80 11.81 29.82 -18.35
CA ARG A 80 12.10 30.60 -19.55
C ARG A 80 13.22 31.56 -19.16
N TYR A 81 14.37 31.41 -19.81
CA TYR A 81 15.38 32.47 -19.88
C TYR A 81 14.82 33.63 -20.72
#